data_AF-A0A1N7H9I8-F1
#
_entry.id   AF-A0A1N7H9I8-F1
#
_cell.length_a   1.000
_cell.length_b   1.000
_cell.length_c   1.000
_cell.angle_alpha   90.00
_cell.angle_beta   90.00
_cell.angle_gamma   90.00
#
_symmetry.space_group_name_H-M   'P 1'
#
loop_
_entity.id
_entity.type
_entity.pdbx_description
1 polymer ?
#
loop_
_entity_poly.entity_id
_entity_poly.type
_entity_poly.pdbx_seq_one_letter_code
_entity_poly.pdbx_strand_id
1 'polypeptide(L)'
;MVAVVALVGVLVARLLSADEPFSVVTSATRTVSSGAGTLLIGLGLVTRIGATRPGRSVVVVAAVWVPVSLSALLFDVGSRTGTSPFAVSVDRFWSLARAGTAPAITVMAAVLIAGVGAVMVRHDKTLPGDAVAAVAAAGLLAEPVTGHLSLIRLGSLLIAVHVLAAAWWSGTLAALVVMNRGRAAWSRTLPQFSRWAPYAVIGVTVAGVGAAILELPSVPAVWDSAYGRLLMAKSVLLVCLVALGWWYRTRWTVRVTSHRITAGVSVRNAGIEIAVMALVFALASGLSMVPP
;
A
#
# COMPACT_ATOMS: atom_id res chain seq x y z
N MET A 1 -16.06 -4.87 3.37
CA MET A 1 -16.03 -3.51 2.76
C MET A 1 -14.72 -3.24 2.02
N VAL A 2 -13.56 -3.16 2.68
CA VAL A 2 -12.28 -2.78 2.02
C VAL A 2 -11.94 -3.67 0.82
N ALA A 3 -12.03 -5.00 0.94
CA ALA A 3 -11.77 -5.93 -0.17
C ALA A 3 -12.72 -5.72 -1.37
N VAL A 4 -14.00 -5.42 -1.10
CA VAL A 4 -14.98 -5.12 -2.15
C VAL A 4 -14.63 -3.81 -2.85
N VAL A 5 -14.25 -2.78 -2.10
CA VAL A 5 -13.86 -1.48 -2.67
C VAL A 5 -12.56 -1.59 -3.47
N ALA A 6 -11.60 -2.39 -3.01
CA ALA A 6 -10.39 -2.70 -3.78
C ALA A 6 -10.75 -3.39 -5.11
N LEU A 7 -11.65 -4.38 -5.09
CA LEU A 7 -12.11 -5.05 -6.31
C LEU A 7 -12.84 -4.08 -7.25
N VAL A 8 -13.73 -3.24 -6.73
CA VAL A 8 -14.36 -2.16 -7.52
C VAL A 8 -13.30 -1.28 -8.15
N GLY A 9 -12.23 -0.94 -7.41
CA GLY A 9 -11.13 -0.18 -7.96
C GLY A 9 -10.38 -0.86 -9.09
N VAL A 10 -10.17 -2.18 -9.00
CA VAL A 10 -9.56 -2.95 -10.09
C VAL A 10 -10.47 -2.95 -11.32
N LEU A 11 -11.79 -3.06 -11.12
CA LEU A 11 -12.76 -3.01 -12.22
C LEU A 11 -12.85 -1.62 -12.86
N VAL A 12 -12.80 -0.55 -12.05
CA VAL A 12 -12.71 0.83 -12.55
C VAL A 12 -11.40 1.03 -13.31
N ALA A 13 -10.27 0.51 -12.80
CA ALA A 13 -9.00 0.58 -13.51
C ALA A 13 -9.08 -0.10 -14.87
N ARG A 14 -9.67 -1.30 -14.92
CA ARG A 14 -9.91 -2.05 -16.17
C ARG A 14 -10.79 -1.26 -17.15
N LEU A 15 -11.86 -0.63 -16.66
CA LEU A 15 -12.77 0.19 -17.46
C LEU A 15 -12.05 1.40 -18.06
N LEU A 16 -11.25 2.12 -17.26
CA LEU A 16 -10.52 3.32 -17.71
C LEU A 16 -9.38 2.97 -18.68
N SER A 17 -8.91 1.73 -18.66
CA SER A 17 -7.89 1.16 -19.56
C SER A 17 -8.48 0.14 -20.54
N ALA A 18 -9.74 0.36 -20.99
CA ALA A 18 -10.46 -0.56 -21.87
C ALA A 18 -9.62 -1.01 -23.09
N ASP A 19 -8.89 -0.07 -23.66
CA ASP A 19 -8.12 -0.17 -24.90
C ASP A 19 -6.73 -0.82 -24.74
N GLU A 20 -6.31 -1.11 -23.51
CA GLU A 20 -4.95 -1.57 -23.19
C GLU A 20 -4.93 -3.02 -22.66
N PRO A 21 -3.82 -3.75 -22.83
CA PRO A 21 -3.62 -5.06 -22.21
C PRO A 21 -3.69 -4.96 -20.68
N PHE A 22 -4.76 -5.48 -20.08
CA PHE A 22 -4.99 -5.39 -18.64
C PHE A 22 -5.43 -6.73 -18.02
N SER A 23 -4.64 -7.23 -17.08
CA SER A 23 -4.99 -8.43 -16.30
C SER A 23 -5.61 -8.05 -14.95
N VAL A 24 -6.92 -8.24 -14.82
CA VAL A 24 -7.69 -8.02 -13.58
C VAL A 24 -7.12 -8.82 -12.41
N VAL A 25 -6.73 -10.08 -12.65
CA VAL A 25 -6.20 -10.96 -11.61
C VAL A 25 -4.83 -10.48 -11.11
N THR A 26 -3.96 -10.07 -12.03
CA THR A 26 -2.63 -9.52 -11.68
C THR A 26 -2.79 -8.21 -10.89
N SER A 27 -3.68 -7.33 -11.34
CA SER A 27 -3.96 -6.07 -10.64
C SER A 27 -4.56 -6.28 -9.25
N ALA A 28 -5.50 -7.22 -9.11
CA ALA A 28 -6.09 -7.56 -7.81
C ALA A 28 -5.05 -8.14 -6.83
N THR A 29 -4.23 -9.09 -7.29
CA THR A 29 -3.20 -9.72 -6.43
C THR A 29 -2.12 -8.72 -6.00
N ARG A 30 -1.66 -7.84 -6.92
CA ARG A 30 -0.76 -6.73 -6.59
C ARG A 30 -1.39 -5.75 -5.59
N THR A 31 -2.65 -5.39 -5.77
CA THR A 31 -3.38 -4.50 -4.84
C THR A 31 -3.43 -5.06 -3.42
N VAL A 32 -3.77 -6.35 -3.29
CA VAL A 32 -3.82 -7.02 -1.98
C VAL A 32 -2.41 -7.15 -1.38
N SER A 33 -1.40 -7.46 -2.21
CA SER A 33 0.00 -7.53 -1.77
C SER A 33 0.48 -6.19 -1.22
N SER A 34 0.25 -5.10 -1.97
CA SER A 34 0.60 -3.73 -1.57
C SER A 34 -0.11 -3.32 -0.29
N GLY A 35 -1.39 -3.69 -0.13
CA GLY A 35 -2.15 -3.47 1.10
C GLY A 35 -1.55 -4.19 2.31
N ALA A 36 -1.13 -5.44 2.16
CA ALA A 36 -0.51 -6.22 3.24
C ALA A 36 0.87 -5.67 3.64
N GLY A 37 1.74 -5.37 2.66
CA GLY A 37 3.03 -4.73 2.92
C GLY A 37 2.87 -3.35 3.59
N THR A 38 1.88 -2.57 3.14
CA THR A 38 1.56 -1.27 3.73
C THR A 38 1.09 -1.39 5.18
N LEU A 39 0.23 -2.36 5.48
CA LEU A 39 -0.18 -2.65 6.86
C LEU A 39 1.01 -3.06 7.74
N LEU A 40 1.98 -3.82 7.21
CA LEU A 40 3.19 -4.18 7.96
C LEU A 40 4.07 -2.97 8.30
N ILE A 41 4.21 -2.01 7.38
CA ILE A 41 4.88 -0.73 7.67
C ILE A 41 4.14 -0.01 8.80
N GLY A 42 2.81 0.07 8.70
CA GLY A 42 1.97 0.65 9.75
C GLY A 42 2.15 -0.01 11.12
N LEU A 43 2.10 -1.35 11.17
CA LEU A 43 2.30 -2.13 12.40
C LEU A 43 3.72 -1.93 12.97
N GLY A 44 4.74 -1.86 12.11
CA GLY A 44 6.12 -1.60 12.53
C GLY A 44 6.30 -0.22 13.17
N LEU A 45 5.59 0.79 12.67
CA LEU A 45 5.72 2.19 13.10
C LEU A 45 4.66 2.63 14.13
N VAL A 46 3.66 1.81 14.42
CA VAL A 46 2.52 2.16 15.29
C VAL A 46 2.95 2.57 16.71
N THR A 47 4.07 2.06 17.20
CA THR A 47 4.62 2.41 18.51
C THR A 47 5.17 3.84 18.55
N ARG A 48 5.61 4.39 17.40
CA ARG A 48 6.08 5.77 17.26
C ARG A 48 4.95 6.80 17.47
N ILE A 49 3.69 6.38 17.33
CA ILE A 49 2.51 7.21 17.59
C ILE A 49 1.81 6.85 18.91
N GLY A 50 2.49 6.13 19.80
CA GLY A 50 2.02 5.84 21.15
C GLY A 50 1.03 4.67 21.28
N ALA A 51 0.91 3.83 20.25
CA ALA A 51 0.16 2.58 20.36
C ALA A 51 0.95 1.50 21.11
N THR A 52 0.26 0.45 21.54
CA THR A 52 0.89 -0.74 22.12
C THR A 52 1.71 -1.48 21.07
N ARG A 53 2.57 -2.42 21.50
CA ARG A 53 3.32 -3.25 20.56
C ARG A 53 2.36 -4.18 19.79
N PRO A 54 2.58 -4.40 18.47
CA PRO A 54 1.66 -5.16 17.62
C PRO A 54 1.66 -6.68 17.89
N GLY A 55 2.64 -7.21 18.63
CA GLY A 55 2.69 -8.62 19.03
C GLY A 55 2.53 -9.57 17.84
N ARG A 56 1.59 -10.52 17.94
CA ARG A 56 1.33 -11.54 16.90
C ARG A 56 0.72 -10.97 15.61
N SER A 57 0.18 -9.75 15.61
CA SER A 57 -0.44 -9.16 14.41
C SER A 57 0.56 -9.00 13.26
N VAL A 58 1.84 -8.70 13.54
CA VAL A 58 2.89 -8.64 12.50
C VAL A 58 3.04 -9.99 11.82
N VAL A 59 3.12 -11.07 12.59
CA VAL A 59 3.33 -12.43 12.05
C VAL A 59 2.13 -12.89 11.23
N VAL A 60 0.90 -12.62 11.70
CA VAL A 60 -0.32 -12.95 10.97
C VAL A 60 -0.38 -12.23 9.63
N VAL A 61 -0.11 -10.91 9.62
CA VAL A 61 -0.14 -10.13 8.37
C VAL A 61 1.00 -10.56 7.44
N ALA A 62 2.20 -10.83 7.96
CA ALA A 62 3.31 -11.33 7.14
C ALA A 62 3.01 -12.70 6.54
N ALA A 63 2.38 -13.60 7.30
CA ALA A 63 1.94 -14.90 6.81
C ALA A 63 0.88 -14.79 5.70
N VAL A 64 0.04 -13.74 5.70
CA VAL A 64 -0.87 -13.42 4.59
C VAL A 64 -0.13 -12.78 3.41
N TRP A 65 0.89 -11.96 3.68
CA TRP A 65 1.64 -11.28 2.63
C TRP A 65 2.44 -12.26 1.76
N VAL A 66 2.96 -13.35 2.33
CA VAL A 66 3.71 -14.40 1.60
C VAL A 66 2.91 -14.99 0.43
N PRO A 67 1.74 -15.64 0.62
CA PRO A 67 1.00 -16.26 -0.48
C PRO A 67 0.47 -15.23 -1.48
N VAL A 68 0.10 -14.03 -1.02
CA VAL A 68 -0.42 -12.98 -1.92
C VAL A 68 0.68 -12.39 -2.81
N SER A 69 1.86 -12.11 -2.25
CA SER A 69 3.02 -11.63 -3.03
C SER A 69 3.55 -12.71 -3.98
N LEU A 70 3.56 -13.98 -3.55
CA LEU A 70 3.90 -15.10 -4.41
C LEU A 70 2.90 -15.23 -5.58
N SER A 71 1.60 -15.11 -5.30
CA SER A 71 0.58 -15.12 -6.34
C SER A 71 0.79 -13.99 -7.34
N ALA A 72 1.03 -12.76 -6.86
CA ALA A 72 1.32 -11.61 -7.73
C ALA A 72 2.54 -11.85 -8.63
N LEU A 73 3.61 -12.46 -8.10
CA LEU A 73 4.78 -12.86 -8.88
C LEU A 73 4.43 -13.88 -9.97
N LEU A 74 3.68 -14.94 -9.62
CA LEU A 74 3.32 -16.00 -10.57
C LEU A 74 2.41 -15.49 -11.69
N PHE A 75 1.43 -14.65 -11.36
CA PHE A 75 0.56 -14.01 -12.36
C PHE A 75 1.32 -13.04 -13.25
N ASP A 76 2.25 -12.25 -12.68
CA ASP A 76 3.11 -11.35 -13.44
C ASP A 76 3.97 -12.13 -14.45
N VAL A 77 4.64 -13.20 -14.00
CA VAL A 77 5.43 -14.07 -14.88
C VAL A 77 4.56 -14.68 -15.98
N GLY A 78 3.41 -15.26 -15.60
CA GLY A 78 2.49 -15.87 -16.57
C GLY A 78 1.99 -14.89 -17.62
N SER A 79 1.66 -13.66 -17.20
CA SER A 79 1.20 -12.60 -18.11
C SER A 79 2.28 -12.15 -19.12
N ARG A 80 3.55 -12.16 -18.71
CA ARG A 80 4.67 -11.77 -19.59
C ARG A 80 5.09 -12.87 -20.55
N THR A 81 4.92 -14.13 -20.17
CA THR A 81 5.47 -15.27 -20.92
C THR A 81 4.42 -16.14 -21.60
N GLY A 82 3.14 -15.80 -21.49
CA GLY A 82 2.04 -16.56 -22.06
C GLY A 82 1.85 -17.95 -21.45
N THR A 83 2.51 -18.23 -20.32
CA THR A 83 2.44 -19.53 -19.62
C THR A 83 1.44 -19.47 -18.48
N SER A 84 0.77 -20.58 -18.19
CA SER A 84 -0.09 -20.67 -17.02
C SER A 84 0.70 -20.32 -15.74
N PRO A 85 0.17 -19.49 -14.83
CA PRO A 85 0.78 -19.19 -13.52
C PRO A 85 1.04 -20.44 -12.67
N PHE A 86 0.26 -21.51 -12.89
CA PHE A 86 0.40 -22.80 -12.21
C PHE A 86 1.41 -23.73 -12.86
N ALA A 87 1.93 -23.38 -14.04
CA ALA A 87 2.94 -24.14 -14.77
C ALA A 87 4.35 -23.57 -14.61
N VAL A 88 4.54 -22.54 -13.78
CA VAL A 88 5.86 -21.96 -13.49
C VAL A 88 6.69 -22.96 -12.69
N SER A 89 7.83 -23.39 -13.24
CA SER A 89 8.71 -24.35 -12.58
C SER A 89 9.43 -23.74 -11.36
N VAL A 90 9.79 -24.60 -10.41
CA VAL A 90 10.57 -24.22 -9.22
C VAL A 90 11.93 -23.63 -9.63
N ASP A 91 12.56 -24.16 -10.67
CA ASP A 91 13.82 -23.62 -11.20
C ASP A 91 13.68 -22.19 -11.71
N ARG A 92 12.56 -21.88 -12.37
CA ARG A 92 12.26 -20.54 -12.86
C ARG A 92 11.97 -19.57 -11.73
N PHE A 93 11.28 -20.03 -10.68
CA PHE A 93 11.11 -19.22 -9.48
C PHE A 93 12.47 -18.88 -8.85
N TRP A 94 13.36 -19.86 -8.69
CA TRP A 94 14.68 -19.62 -8.13
C TRP A 94 15.58 -18.76 -9.02
N SER A 95 15.45 -18.86 -10.35
CA SER A 95 16.20 -17.98 -11.25
C SER A 95 15.74 -16.53 -11.12
N LEU A 96 14.44 -16.27 -10.99
CA LEU A 96 13.89 -14.92 -10.73
C LEU A 96 14.34 -14.37 -9.37
N ALA A 97 14.34 -15.21 -8.34
CA ALA A 97 14.83 -14.83 -7.01
C ALA A 97 16.32 -14.47 -7.03
N ARG A 98 17.15 -15.29 -7.70
CA ARG A 98 18.59 -15.00 -7.87
C ARG A 98 18.87 -13.79 -8.74
N ALA A 99 18.01 -13.53 -9.73
CA ALA A 99 18.09 -12.33 -10.56
C ALA A 99 17.66 -11.06 -9.81
N GLY A 100 17.11 -11.18 -8.59
CA GLY A 100 16.69 -10.04 -7.79
C GLY A 100 15.56 -9.24 -8.45
N THR A 101 14.64 -9.91 -9.15
CA THR A 101 13.50 -9.20 -9.76
C THR A 101 12.63 -8.57 -8.68
N ALA A 102 12.01 -7.44 -9.00
CA ALA A 102 11.23 -6.70 -8.03
C ALA A 102 10.13 -7.53 -7.32
N PRO A 103 9.30 -8.32 -8.02
CA PRO A 103 8.33 -9.19 -7.34
C PRO A 103 8.99 -10.22 -6.42
N ALA A 104 10.18 -10.72 -6.77
CA ALA A 104 10.91 -11.68 -5.93
C ALA A 104 11.44 -11.03 -4.65
N ILE A 105 11.91 -9.78 -4.71
CA ILE A 105 12.31 -9.00 -3.52
C ILE A 105 11.11 -8.84 -2.58
N THR A 106 9.91 -8.56 -3.10
CA THR A 106 8.67 -8.48 -2.30
C THR A 106 8.37 -9.80 -1.58
N VAL A 107 8.47 -10.93 -2.29
CA VAL A 107 8.27 -12.26 -1.69
C VAL A 107 9.32 -12.54 -0.61
N MET A 108 10.60 -12.23 -0.87
CA MET A 108 11.68 -12.41 0.10
C MET A 108 11.47 -11.57 1.36
N ALA A 109 11.04 -10.32 1.21
CA ALA A 109 10.70 -9.45 2.34
C ALA A 109 9.56 -10.05 3.19
N ALA A 110 8.51 -10.55 2.54
CA ALA A 110 7.38 -11.19 3.21
C ALA A 110 7.82 -12.44 3.98
N VAL A 111 8.60 -13.32 3.34
CA VAL A 111 9.13 -14.55 3.96
C VAL A 111 10.05 -14.23 5.12
N LEU A 112 10.91 -13.22 5.00
CA LEU A 112 11.83 -12.80 6.07
C LEU A 112 11.07 -12.34 7.32
N ILE A 113 10.07 -11.46 7.17
CA ILE A 113 9.27 -10.98 8.30
C ILE A 113 8.46 -12.15 8.91
N ALA A 114 7.84 -12.99 8.09
CA ALA A 114 7.04 -14.13 8.57
C ALA A 114 7.91 -15.16 9.31
N GLY A 115 9.06 -15.54 8.74
CA GLY A 115 9.97 -16.54 9.29
C GLY A 115 10.62 -16.08 10.60
N VAL A 116 11.27 -14.91 10.60
CA VAL A 116 11.88 -14.35 11.83
C VAL A 116 10.82 -14.06 12.87
N GLY A 117 9.65 -13.55 12.46
CA GLY A 117 8.51 -13.31 13.35
C GLY A 117 7.99 -14.56 14.01
N ALA A 118 7.85 -15.66 13.28
CA ALA A 118 7.44 -16.95 13.83
C ALA A 118 8.46 -17.47 14.86
N VAL A 119 9.77 -17.36 14.56
CA VAL A 119 10.83 -17.73 15.51
C VAL A 119 10.79 -16.86 16.76
N MET A 120 10.67 -15.54 16.62
CA MET A 120 10.60 -14.63 17.76
C MET A 120 9.40 -14.91 18.66
N VAL A 121 8.21 -15.12 18.09
CA VAL A 121 7.00 -15.45 18.85
C VAL A 121 7.13 -16.78 19.59
N ARG A 122 7.83 -17.78 19.02
CA ARG A 122 8.09 -19.06 19.71
C ARG A 122 9.02 -18.92 20.93
N HIS A 123 9.84 -17.87 20.97
CA HIS A 123 10.76 -17.58 22.07
C HIS A 123 10.26 -16.43 22.97
N ASP A 124 8.97 -16.10 22.93
CA ASP A 124 8.36 -14.98 23.67
C ASP A 124 9.06 -13.62 23.45
N LYS A 125 9.67 -13.45 22.27
CA LYS A 125 10.33 -12.22 21.81
C LYS A 125 9.47 -11.50 20.78
N THR A 126 9.72 -10.21 20.60
CA THR A 126 9.05 -9.38 19.60
C THR A 126 10.03 -8.88 18.55
N LEU A 127 9.64 -8.91 17.29
CA LEU A 127 10.37 -8.26 16.21
C LEU A 127 10.52 -6.75 16.48
N PRO A 128 11.70 -6.15 16.27
CA PRO A 128 11.86 -4.70 16.28
C PRO A 128 10.96 -4.07 15.21
N GLY A 129 10.08 -3.14 15.63
CA GLY A 129 9.10 -2.53 14.72
C GLY A 129 9.73 -1.81 13.54
N ASP A 130 10.83 -1.09 13.77
CA ASP A 130 11.57 -0.39 12.71
C ASP A 130 12.16 -1.37 11.67
N ALA A 131 12.60 -2.56 12.10
CA ALA A 131 13.10 -3.59 11.19
C ALA A 131 11.96 -4.16 10.32
N VAL A 132 10.77 -4.38 10.90
CA VAL A 132 9.58 -4.79 10.14
C VAL A 132 9.22 -3.74 9.10
N ALA A 133 9.19 -2.47 9.50
CA ALA A 133 8.87 -1.37 8.60
C ALA A 133 9.91 -1.22 7.48
N ALA A 134 11.20 -1.34 7.80
CA ALA A 134 12.28 -1.24 6.81
C ALA A 134 12.24 -2.39 5.79
N VAL A 135 12.04 -3.63 6.24
CA VAL A 135 11.94 -4.79 5.33
C VAL A 135 10.68 -4.70 4.48
N ALA A 136 9.54 -4.33 5.06
CA ALA A 136 8.30 -4.16 4.31
C ALA A 136 8.40 -3.01 3.29
N ALA A 137 9.06 -1.91 3.65
CA ALA A 137 9.38 -0.82 2.74
C ALA A 137 10.26 -1.26 1.58
N ALA A 138 11.32 -2.04 1.83
CA ALA A 138 12.15 -2.59 0.77
C ALA A 138 11.35 -3.44 -0.22
N GLY A 139 10.44 -4.28 0.28
CA GLY A 139 9.54 -5.07 -0.57
C GLY A 139 8.58 -4.20 -1.40
N LEU A 140 7.95 -3.18 -0.81
CA LEU A 140 7.04 -2.29 -1.55
C LEU A 140 7.75 -1.41 -2.57
N LEU A 141 8.98 -1.00 -2.29
CA LEU A 141 9.75 -0.13 -3.17
C LEU A 141 10.35 -0.86 -4.36
N ALA A 142 10.54 -2.18 -4.28
CA ALA A 142 11.24 -2.95 -5.30
C ALA A 142 10.68 -2.75 -6.71
N GLU A 143 9.35 -2.83 -6.88
CA GLU A 143 8.72 -2.68 -8.19
C GLU A 143 8.74 -1.24 -8.70
N PRO A 144 8.29 -0.23 -7.92
CA PRO A 144 8.31 1.15 -8.39
C PRO A 144 9.71 1.70 -8.69
N VAL A 145 10.75 1.27 -7.97
CA VAL A 145 12.13 1.74 -8.20
C VAL A 145 12.88 0.99 -9.30
N THR A 146 12.27 -0.02 -9.91
CA THR A 146 12.83 -0.74 -11.08
C THR A 146 12.06 -0.46 -12.38
N GLY A 147 11.03 0.39 -12.34
CA GLY A 147 10.28 0.83 -13.51
C GLY A 147 10.99 1.92 -14.34
N HIS A 148 10.42 2.34 -15.47
CA HIS A 148 11.06 3.30 -16.39
C HIS A 148 11.51 4.62 -15.74
N LEU A 149 10.73 5.13 -14.78
CA LEU A 149 11.10 6.32 -14.02
C LEU A 149 12.39 6.14 -13.20
N SER A 150 12.87 4.91 -12.98
CA SER A 150 14.12 4.64 -12.29
C SER A 150 15.37 4.98 -13.10
N LEU A 151 15.22 5.17 -14.41
CA LEU A 151 16.30 5.64 -15.27
C LEU A 151 16.68 7.09 -14.92
N ILE A 152 15.76 7.83 -14.29
CA ILE A 152 15.97 9.18 -13.80
C ILE A 152 16.12 9.12 -12.28
N ARG A 153 17.30 9.48 -11.74
CA ARG A 153 17.55 9.45 -10.28
C ARG A 153 16.47 10.17 -9.46
N LEU A 154 15.99 11.31 -9.98
CA LEU A 154 14.90 12.06 -9.35
C LEU A 154 13.56 11.30 -9.40
N GLY A 155 13.27 10.57 -10.48
CA GLY A 155 12.07 9.73 -10.61
C GLY A 155 12.02 8.63 -9.55
N SER A 156 13.12 7.87 -9.35
CA SER A 156 13.24 6.89 -8.27
C SER A 156 12.96 7.49 -6.90
N LEU A 157 13.56 8.66 -6.61
CA LEU A 157 13.39 9.33 -5.32
C LEU A 157 11.95 9.78 -5.10
N LEU A 158 11.31 10.40 -6.10
CA LEU A 158 9.93 10.86 -6.03
C LEU A 158 8.97 9.69 -5.81
N ILE A 159 9.13 8.61 -6.56
CA ILE A 159 8.33 7.41 -6.37
C ILE A 159 8.54 6.82 -4.97
N ALA A 160 9.78 6.74 -4.49
CA ALA A 160 10.06 6.20 -3.17
C ALA A 160 9.41 7.03 -2.06
N VAL A 161 9.52 8.36 -2.13
CA VAL A 161 8.85 9.27 -1.19
C VAL A 161 7.34 9.11 -1.26
N HIS A 162 6.76 9.03 -2.47
CA HIS A 162 5.32 8.85 -2.66
C HIS A 162 4.82 7.56 -2.01
N VAL A 163 5.47 6.43 -2.30
CA VAL A 163 5.08 5.10 -1.79
C VAL A 163 5.25 5.02 -0.28
N LEU A 164 6.36 5.50 0.28
CA LEU A 164 6.60 5.46 1.72
C LEU A 164 5.65 6.39 2.49
N ALA A 165 5.36 7.58 1.96
CA ALA A 165 4.40 8.49 2.58
C ALA A 165 2.98 7.91 2.54
N ALA A 166 2.57 7.32 1.41
CA ALA A 166 1.27 6.66 1.28
C ALA A 166 1.17 5.43 2.20
N ALA A 167 2.25 4.66 2.32
CA ALA A 167 2.30 3.49 3.17
C ALA A 167 2.28 3.85 4.66
N TRP A 168 2.99 4.90 5.06
CA TRP A 168 2.91 5.41 6.42
C TRP A 168 1.49 5.90 6.74
N TRP A 169 0.85 6.66 5.83
CA TRP A 169 -0.49 7.21 6.06
C TRP A 169 -1.55 6.11 6.17
N SER A 170 -1.70 5.29 5.13
CA SER A 170 -2.73 4.25 5.08
C SER A 170 -2.42 3.08 5.99
N GLY A 171 -1.16 2.65 6.05
CA GLY A 171 -0.70 1.53 6.86
C GLY A 171 -0.85 1.80 8.35
N THR A 172 -0.45 2.98 8.82
CA THR A 172 -0.56 3.33 10.24
C THR A 172 -2.03 3.43 10.66
N LEU A 173 -2.90 4.00 9.81
CA LEU A 173 -4.34 4.05 10.08
C LEU A 173 -4.96 2.64 10.14
N ALA A 174 -4.58 1.76 9.22
CA ALA A 174 -5.00 0.37 9.23
C ALA A 174 -4.47 -0.40 10.46
N ALA A 175 -3.24 -0.14 10.89
CA ALA A 175 -2.68 -0.68 12.12
C ALA A 175 -3.49 -0.24 13.35
N LEU A 176 -3.92 1.02 13.41
CA LEU A 176 -4.81 1.49 14.47
C LEU A 176 -6.14 0.74 14.49
N VAL A 177 -6.74 0.47 13.32
CA VAL A 177 -7.98 -0.34 13.23
C VAL A 177 -7.78 -1.75 13.77
N VAL A 178 -6.66 -2.40 13.43
CA VAL A 178 -6.34 -3.76 13.87
C VAL A 178 -6.08 -3.83 15.38
N MET A 179 -5.36 -2.84 15.91
CA MET A 179 -4.78 -2.88 17.25
C MET A 179 -5.61 -2.20 18.32
N ASN A 180 -6.25 -1.07 18.02
CA ASN A 180 -6.92 -0.29 19.04
C ASN A 180 -8.21 -0.94 19.51
N ARG A 181 -8.21 -1.42 20.75
CA ARG A 181 -9.39 -1.93 21.43
C ARG A 181 -9.92 -0.88 22.41
N GLY A 182 -11.14 -0.42 22.17
CA GLY A 182 -11.84 0.52 23.05
C GLY A 182 -11.46 1.99 22.89
N ARG A 183 -12.25 2.86 23.52
CA ARG A 183 -12.20 4.33 23.36
C ARG A 183 -10.85 4.95 23.77
N ALA A 184 -10.21 4.40 24.80
CA ALA A 184 -8.99 4.95 25.38
C ALA A 184 -7.75 4.75 24.48
N ALA A 185 -7.72 3.68 23.68
CA ALA A 185 -6.66 3.45 22.72
C ALA A 185 -6.76 4.49 21.57
N TRP A 186 -7.97 4.68 21.04
CA TRP A 186 -8.25 5.67 20.00
C TRP A 186 -7.97 7.11 20.46
N SER A 187 -8.36 7.48 21.68
CA SER A 187 -8.10 8.81 22.22
C SER A 187 -6.61 9.14 22.38
N ARG A 188 -5.77 8.11 22.52
CA ARG A 188 -4.32 8.27 22.67
C ARG A 188 -3.61 8.37 21.32
N THR A 189 -3.94 7.49 20.37
CA THR A 189 -3.13 7.33 19.16
C THR A 189 -3.65 8.14 17.98
N LEU A 190 -4.97 8.35 17.86
CA LEU A 190 -5.54 9.10 16.74
C LEU A 190 -5.05 10.55 16.66
N PRO A 191 -4.91 11.30 17.77
CA PRO A 191 -4.36 12.65 17.72
C PRO A 191 -2.91 12.68 17.23
N GLN A 192 -2.10 11.69 17.62
CA GLN A 192 -0.71 11.57 17.17
C GLN A 192 -0.63 11.25 15.68
N PHE A 193 -1.42 10.29 15.20
CA PHE A 193 -1.55 10.01 13.77
C PHE A 193 -2.00 11.26 13.00
N SER A 194 -3.05 11.94 13.46
CA SER A 194 -3.62 13.12 12.80
C SER A 194 -2.66 14.31 12.78
N ARG A 195 -1.78 14.44 13.79
CA ARG A 195 -0.70 15.45 13.81
C ARG A 195 0.27 15.27 12.65
N TRP A 196 0.66 14.02 12.36
CA TRP A 196 1.67 13.69 11.35
C TRP A 196 1.08 13.49 9.93
N ALA A 197 -0.21 13.16 9.83
CA ALA A 197 -0.91 12.92 8.56
C ALA A 197 -0.70 14.00 7.48
N PRO A 198 -0.70 15.32 7.77
CA PRO A 198 -0.48 16.33 6.74
C PRO A 198 0.90 16.23 6.06
N TYR A 199 1.95 15.83 6.79
CA TYR A 199 3.28 15.68 6.19
C TYR A 199 3.32 14.51 5.21
N ALA A 200 2.62 13.41 5.54
CA ALA A 200 2.47 12.30 4.61
C ALA A 200 1.64 12.69 3.38
N VAL A 201 0.55 13.45 3.56
CA VAL A 201 -0.24 13.99 2.44
C VAL A 201 0.61 14.87 1.53
N ILE A 202 1.43 15.77 2.10
CA ILE A 202 2.36 16.61 1.34
C ILE A 202 3.36 15.73 0.58
N GLY A 203 3.98 14.76 1.22
CA GLY A 203 4.92 13.82 0.59
C GLY A 203 4.29 13.06 -0.57
N VAL A 204 3.10 12.49 -0.38
CA VAL A 204 2.32 11.80 -1.43
C VAL A 204 2.03 12.75 -2.58
N THR A 205 1.56 13.96 -2.30
CA THR A 205 1.10 14.90 -3.31
C THR A 205 2.25 15.46 -4.12
N VAL A 206 3.26 16.03 -3.47
CA VAL A 206 4.41 16.67 -4.13
C VAL A 206 5.19 15.63 -4.94
N ALA A 207 5.45 14.47 -4.35
CA ALA A 207 6.23 13.44 -5.03
C ALA A 207 5.42 12.76 -6.16
N GLY A 208 4.10 12.59 -5.98
CA GLY A 208 3.22 12.07 -7.03
C GLY A 208 3.07 13.01 -8.22
N VAL A 209 2.91 14.32 -7.97
CA VAL A 209 2.88 15.33 -9.03
C VAL A 209 4.22 15.40 -9.76
N GLY A 210 5.33 15.41 -9.02
CA GLY A 210 6.67 15.38 -9.62
C GLY A 210 6.88 14.15 -10.50
N ALA A 211 6.50 12.96 -10.03
CA ALA A 211 6.60 11.72 -10.81
C ALA A 211 5.73 11.79 -12.07
N ALA A 212 4.48 12.27 -11.95
CA ALA A 212 3.58 12.42 -13.09
C ALA A 212 4.12 13.39 -14.16
N ILE A 213 4.75 14.50 -13.75
CA ILE A 213 5.39 15.45 -14.67
C ILE A 213 6.56 14.80 -15.43
N LEU A 214 7.31 13.91 -14.77
CA LEU A 214 8.43 13.21 -15.41
C LEU A 214 7.98 12.07 -16.33
N GLU A 215 6.79 11.51 -16.10
CA GLU A 215 6.29 10.35 -16.84
C GLU A 215 5.40 10.72 -18.03
N LEU A 216 4.60 11.80 -17.91
CA LEU A 216 3.69 12.23 -18.97
C LEU A 216 4.43 12.87 -20.14
N PRO A 217 4.26 12.38 -21.38
CA PRO A 217 4.97 12.90 -22.55
C PRO A 217 4.42 14.25 -23.03
N SER A 218 3.13 14.54 -22.78
CA SER A 218 2.48 15.78 -23.19
C SER A 218 1.21 16.05 -22.38
N VAL A 219 0.74 17.31 -22.38
CA VAL A 219 -0.51 17.70 -21.69
C VAL A 219 -1.75 17.00 -22.27
N PRO A 220 -1.90 16.83 -23.60
CA PRO A 220 -3.04 16.08 -24.14
C PRO A 220 -3.12 14.61 -23.72
N ALA A 221 -1.96 13.98 -23.47
CA ALA A 221 -1.93 12.61 -22.97
C ALA A 221 -2.67 12.43 -21.64
N VAL A 222 -2.93 13.51 -20.88
CA VAL A 222 -3.69 13.46 -19.62
C VAL A 222 -5.14 13.03 -19.83
N TRP A 223 -5.76 13.37 -20.96
CA TRP A 223 -7.16 13.01 -21.23
C TRP A 223 -7.32 11.99 -22.36
N ASP A 224 -6.38 11.96 -23.31
CA ASP A 224 -6.47 11.08 -24.48
C ASP A 224 -5.93 9.66 -24.20
N SER A 225 -5.06 9.46 -23.20
CA SER A 225 -4.47 8.15 -22.88
C SER A 225 -5.18 7.42 -21.74
N ALA A 226 -5.09 6.09 -21.74
CA ALA A 226 -5.52 5.27 -20.61
C ALA A 226 -4.77 5.60 -19.32
N TYR A 227 -3.47 5.89 -19.41
CA TYR A 227 -2.64 6.32 -18.29
C TYR A 227 -3.16 7.64 -17.68
N GLY A 228 -3.44 8.63 -18.52
CA GLY A 228 -3.98 9.92 -18.13
C GLY A 228 -5.32 9.82 -17.40
N ARG A 229 -6.24 9.00 -17.92
CA ARG A 229 -7.54 8.71 -17.27
C ARG A 229 -7.37 8.09 -15.88
N LEU A 230 -6.47 7.12 -15.73
CA LEU A 230 -6.15 6.51 -14.43
C LEU A 230 -5.52 7.52 -13.46
N LEU A 231 -4.60 8.35 -13.94
CA LEU A 231 -3.94 9.40 -13.17
C LEU A 231 -4.96 10.45 -12.68
N MET A 232 -5.88 10.87 -13.54
CA MET A 232 -6.97 11.79 -13.19
C MET A 232 -7.89 11.20 -12.13
N ALA A 233 -8.31 9.93 -12.29
CA ALA A 233 -9.11 9.24 -11.29
C ALA A 233 -8.41 9.17 -9.92
N LYS A 234 -7.10 8.84 -9.89
CA LYS A 234 -6.29 8.88 -8.66
C LYS A 234 -6.21 10.27 -8.05
N SER A 235 -6.10 11.31 -8.88
CA SER A 235 -6.01 12.70 -8.44
C SER A 235 -7.32 13.17 -7.80
N VAL A 236 -8.47 12.82 -8.40
CA VAL A 236 -9.80 13.09 -7.81
C VAL A 236 -9.94 12.40 -6.45
N LEU A 237 -9.56 11.12 -6.36
CA LEU A 237 -9.61 10.38 -5.08
C LEU A 237 -8.69 10.98 -4.02
N LEU A 238 -7.50 11.46 -4.41
CA LEU A 238 -6.59 12.15 -3.50
C LEU A 238 -7.23 13.43 -2.96
N VAL A 239 -7.88 14.24 -3.81
CA VAL A 239 -8.62 15.44 -3.37
C VAL A 239 -9.74 15.06 -2.40
N CYS A 240 -10.51 14.01 -2.70
CA CYS A 240 -11.54 13.50 -1.79
C CYS A 240 -10.95 13.05 -0.45
N LEU A 241 -9.82 12.33 -0.44
CA LEU A 241 -9.14 11.90 0.78
C LEU A 241 -8.61 13.08 1.60
N VAL A 242 -8.04 14.10 0.97
CA VAL A 242 -7.56 15.31 1.65
C VAL A 242 -8.72 16.07 2.28
N ALA A 243 -9.83 16.24 1.54
CA ALA A 243 -11.05 16.86 2.07
C ALA A 243 -11.62 16.07 3.25
N LEU A 244 -11.66 14.73 3.13
CA LEU A 244 -12.11 13.85 4.21
C LEU A 244 -11.19 13.93 5.43
N GLY A 245 -9.88 13.90 5.23
CA GLY A 245 -8.87 14.02 6.28
C GLY A 245 -8.96 15.35 7.02
N TRP A 246 -9.17 16.45 6.28
CA TRP A 246 -9.43 17.77 6.86
C TRP A 246 -10.70 17.79 7.72
N TRP A 247 -11.80 17.25 7.19
CA TRP A 247 -13.07 17.12 7.91
C TRP A 247 -12.92 16.27 9.19
N TYR A 248 -12.21 15.16 9.08
CA TYR A 248 -11.92 14.26 10.20
C TYR A 248 -11.02 14.90 11.25
N ARG A 249 -10.01 15.66 10.86
CA ARG A 249 -9.16 16.39 11.81
C ARG A 249 -9.96 17.41 12.63
N THR A 250 -10.87 18.13 11.99
CA THR A 250 -11.67 19.19 12.66
C THR A 250 -12.85 18.65 13.47
N ARG A 251 -13.41 17.48 13.11
CA ARG A 251 -14.59 16.90 13.77
C ARG A 251 -14.29 15.61 14.54
N TRP A 252 -13.72 14.61 13.87
CA TRP A 252 -13.51 13.26 14.43
C TRP A 252 -12.44 13.29 15.52
N THR A 253 -11.27 13.85 15.25
CA THR A 253 -10.17 13.89 16.22
C THR A 253 -10.56 14.62 17.50
N VAL A 254 -11.26 15.75 17.40
CA VAL A 254 -11.78 16.53 18.56
C VAL A 254 -12.81 15.74 19.38
N ARG A 255 -13.69 14.97 18.72
CA ARG A 255 -14.70 14.13 19.40
C ARG A 255 -14.07 12.92 20.09
N VAL A 256 -12.98 12.40 19.55
CA VAL A 256 -12.22 11.28 20.12
C VAL A 256 -11.46 11.71 21.38
N THR A 257 -10.83 12.89 21.36
CA THR A 257 -10.11 13.42 22.54
C THR A 257 -11.06 13.80 23.68
N SER A 258 -12.28 14.25 23.36
CA SER A 258 -13.33 14.51 24.36
C SER A 258 -14.06 13.26 24.84
N HIS A 259 -13.65 12.06 24.43
CA HIS A 259 -14.29 10.77 24.77
C HIS A 259 -15.79 10.68 24.42
N ARG A 260 -16.26 11.48 23.46
CA ARG A 260 -17.69 11.59 23.08
C ARG A 260 -18.14 10.56 22.05
N ILE A 261 -17.23 9.72 21.55
CA ILE A 261 -17.58 8.69 20.56
C ILE A 261 -16.98 7.33 20.92
N THR A 262 -17.64 6.27 20.45
CA THR A 262 -17.22 4.89 20.70
C THR A 262 -16.08 4.48 19.78
N ALA A 263 -15.39 3.39 20.16
CA ALA A 263 -14.37 2.78 19.31
C ALA A 263 -14.95 2.31 17.96
N GLY A 264 -16.20 1.82 17.94
CA GLY A 264 -16.86 1.38 16.71
C GLY A 264 -17.04 2.50 15.68
N VAL A 265 -17.37 3.72 16.12
CA VAL A 265 -17.42 4.90 15.23
C VAL A 265 -16.04 5.22 14.66
N SER A 266 -14.99 5.11 15.49
CA SER A 266 -13.61 5.37 15.06
C SER A 266 -13.13 4.33 14.04
N VAL A 267 -13.42 3.04 14.28
CA VAL A 267 -13.16 1.94 13.33
C VAL A 267 -13.90 2.17 12.02
N ARG A 268 -15.17 2.59 12.06
CA ARG A 268 -15.95 2.87 10.86
C ARG A 268 -15.35 4.02 10.05
N ASN A 269 -15.03 5.15 10.68
CA ASN A 269 -14.46 6.31 9.99
C ASN A 269 -13.09 5.97 9.39
N ALA A 270 -12.21 5.33 10.16
CA ALA A 270 -10.93 4.83 9.64
C ALA A 270 -11.13 3.84 8.49
N GLY A 271 -12.10 2.94 8.60
CA GLY A 271 -12.44 1.96 7.57
C GLY A 271 -12.92 2.60 6.27
N ILE A 272 -13.63 3.73 6.32
CA ILE A 272 -14.03 4.50 5.13
C ILE A 272 -12.79 5.09 4.45
N GLU A 273 -11.91 5.76 5.21
CA GLU A 273 -10.67 6.34 4.66
C GLU A 273 -9.75 5.26 4.05
N ILE A 274 -9.58 4.12 4.74
CA ILE A 274 -8.83 2.96 4.25
C ILE A 274 -9.47 2.37 2.99
N ALA A 275 -10.81 2.32 2.91
CA ALA A 275 -11.48 1.81 1.72
C ALA A 275 -11.22 2.71 0.50
N VAL A 276 -11.25 4.03 0.66
CA VAL A 276 -10.90 4.97 -0.42
C VAL A 276 -9.41 4.85 -0.79
N MET A 277 -8.52 4.65 0.17
CA MET A 277 -7.10 4.37 -0.12
C MET A 277 -6.90 3.04 -0.86
N ALA A 278 -7.66 2.01 -0.53
CA ALA A 278 -7.62 0.73 -1.23
C ALA A 278 -8.07 0.87 -2.69
N LEU A 279 -9.04 1.74 -2.96
CA LEU A 279 -9.43 2.14 -4.32
C LEU A 279 -8.25 2.82 -5.05
N VAL A 280 -7.54 3.75 -4.39
CA VAL A 280 -6.34 4.38 -4.96
C VAL A 280 -5.23 3.36 -5.25
N PHE A 281 -5.00 2.38 -4.37
CA PHE A 281 -4.04 1.30 -4.59
C PHE A 281 -4.41 0.42 -5.78
N ALA A 282 -5.69 0.14 -5.97
CA ALA A 282 -6.17 -0.60 -7.13
C ALA A 282 -5.94 0.16 -8.44
N LEU A 283 -6.24 1.47 -8.47
CA LEU A 283 -5.93 2.31 -9.63
C LEU A 283 -4.42 2.42 -9.86
N ALA A 284 -3.61 2.49 -8.80
CA ALA A 284 -2.15 2.52 -8.90
C ALA A 284 -1.58 1.22 -9.47
N SER A 285 -2.13 0.08 -9.06
CA SER A 285 -1.77 -1.22 -9.62
C SER A 285 -2.16 -1.34 -11.09
N GLY A 286 -3.27 -0.72 -11.51
CA GLY A 286 -3.64 -0.66 -12.92
C GLY A 286 -2.73 0.23 -13.74
N LEU A 287 -2.38 1.40 -13.19
CA LEU A 287 -1.51 2.38 -13.84
C LEU A 287 -0.11 1.81 -14.12
N SER A 288 0.42 0.92 -13.27
CA SER A 288 1.72 0.27 -13.53
C SER A 288 1.70 -0.79 -14.65
N MET A 289 0.53 -1.09 -15.21
CA MET A 289 0.36 -2.05 -16.31
C MET A 289 0.10 -1.37 -17.66
N VAL A 290 -0.10 -0.05 -17.66
CA VAL A 290 -0.50 0.75 -18.81
C VAL A 290 0.66 1.68 -19.19
N PRO A 291 1.04 1.79 -20.47
CA PRO A 291 2.08 2.71 -20.90
C PRO A 291 1.64 4.19 -20.73
N PRO A 292 2.56 5.11 -20.39
CA PRO A 292 2.28 6.54 -20.25
C PRO A 292 2.01 7.27 -21.57
#